data_AF-A0A547PMY3-F1
#
_entry.id   AF-A0A547PMY3-F1
#
_cell.length_a   1.000
_cell.length_b   1.000
_cell.length_c   1.000
_cell.angle_alpha   90.00
_cell.angle_beta   90.00
_cell.angle_gamma   90.00
#
_symmetry.space_group_name_H-M   'P 1'
#
loop_
_entity.id
_entity.type
_entity.pdbx_description
1 polymer ?
#
loop_
_entity_poly.entity_id
_entity_poly.type
_entity_poly.pdbx_seq_one_letter_code
_entity_poly.pdbx_strand_id
1 'polypeptide(L)'
;MSLNEPYFTSDYIDPIDIVEHLAEFNAWEFDRVAADQIAMRVDAQWRSYSVTLAWCGGDETLRLVCTFEMEPPEERMGELYELLNAMNDQSWLGAFSYWRDEKLMVYRSGLPLDGDQMAAPEQIDRMIEEALSNAERFYPAIQLVCWANRAPKDAMQVAIAETYGTA
;
A
#
# COMPACT_ATOMS: atom_id res chain seq x y z
N MET A 1 7.81 -42.90 5.20
CA MET A 1 8.87 -41.87 5.36
C MET A 1 8.26 -40.77 6.17
N SER A 2 8.81 -40.54 7.37
CA SER A 2 8.38 -39.48 8.27
C SER A 2 8.91 -38.16 7.72
N LEU A 3 8.02 -37.28 7.25
CA LEU A 3 8.37 -35.89 7.04
C LEU A 3 8.40 -35.26 8.44
N ASN A 4 9.59 -34.85 8.85
CA ASN A 4 9.78 -34.00 10.01
C ASN A 4 9.03 -32.68 9.74
N GLU A 5 7.82 -32.54 10.26
CA GLU A 5 7.31 -31.22 10.62
C GLU A 5 8.11 -30.78 11.86
N PRO A 6 8.92 -29.72 11.77
CA PRO A 6 9.37 -29.08 12.99
C PRO A 6 8.14 -28.45 13.65
N TYR A 7 7.67 -29.11 14.72
CA TYR A 7 6.82 -28.50 15.73
C TYR A 7 7.59 -27.32 16.34
N PHE A 8 7.44 -26.13 15.77
CA PHE A 8 7.78 -24.87 16.42
C PHE A 8 6.56 -24.44 17.25
N THR A 9 6.48 -24.90 18.50
CA THR A 9 5.50 -24.37 19.46
C THR A 9 6.07 -23.17 20.21
N SER A 10 5.42 -22.01 19.98
CA SER A 10 5.28 -20.75 20.76
C SER A 10 6.56 -20.02 21.20
N ASP A 11 6.92 -18.85 20.66
CA ASP A 11 6.20 -17.55 20.80
C ASP A 11 6.26 -16.65 19.55
N TYR A 12 6.33 -17.19 18.34
CA TYR A 12 6.28 -16.36 17.12
C TYR A 12 4.83 -15.95 16.83
N ILE A 13 4.54 -14.67 17.04
CA ILE A 13 3.32 -14.00 16.58
C ILE A 13 3.39 -13.90 15.05
N ASP A 14 2.41 -14.51 14.37
CA ASP A 14 2.25 -14.39 12.93
C ASP A 14 1.98 -12.91 12.59
N PRO A 15 2.73 -12.29 11.67
CA PRO A 15 2.48 -10.90 11.27
C PRO A 15 1.05 -10.67 10.79
N ILE A 16 0.40 -11.67 10.19
CA ILE A 16 -0.99 -11.57 9.73
C ILE A 16 -1.98 -11.50 10.91
N ASP A 17 -1.70 -12.18 12.02
CA ASP A 17 -2.52 -12.07 13.23
C ASP A 17 -2.43 -10.65 13.82
N ILE A 18 -1.26 -10.01 13.74
CA ILE A 18 -1.09 -8.60 14.15
C ILE A 18 -1.92 -7.67 13.25
N VAL A 19 -1.91 -7.91 11.94
CA VAL A 19 -2.71 -7.14 10.97
C VAL A 19 -4.20 -7.30 11.25
N GLU A 20 -4.66 -8.51 11.55
CA GLU A 20 -6.05 -8.80 11.89
C GLU A 20 -6.49 -7.98 13.12
N HIS A 21 -5.69 -7.99 14.19
CA HIS A 21 -5.96 -7.18 15.37
C HIS A 21 -5.98 -5.67 15.09
N LEU A 22 -5.08 -5.18 14.23
CA LEU A 22 -5.09 -3.77 13.81
C LEU A 22 -6.36 -3.43 13.02
N ALA A 23 -6.82 -4.32 12.15
CA ALA A 23 -8.05 -4.12 11.40
C ALA A 23 -9.30 -4.12 12.31
N GLU A 24 -9.36 -5.03 13.28
CA GLU A 24 -10.41 -5.03 14.32
C GLU A 24 -10.40 -3.74 15.15
N PHE A 25 -9.22 -3.31 15.59
CA PHE A 25 -9.05 -2.10 16.40
C PHE A 25 -9.50 -0.84 15.66
N ASN A 26 -9.19 -0.74 14.36
CA ASN A 26 -9.61 0.36 13.50
C ASN A 26 -11.04 0.20 12.94
N ALA A 27 -11.74 -0.88 13.29
CA ALA A 27 -13.08 -1.22 12.80
C ALA A 27 -13.18 -1.25 11.27
N TRP A 28 -12.13 -1.72 10.59
CA TRP A 28 -12.13 -1.93 9.15
C TRP A 28 -12.83 -3.24 8.78
N GLU A 29 -13.46 -3.26 7.59
CA GLU A 29 -13.93 -4.50 7.00
C GLU A 29 -12.71 -5.27 6.45
N PHE A 30 -12.52 -6.52 6.90
CA PHE A 30 -11.42 -7.37 6.46
C PHE A 30 -11.88 -8.81 6.20
N ASP A 31 -11.10 -9.51 5.37
CA ASP A 31 -11.25 -10.92 5.07
C ASP A 31 -9.87 -11.60 5.08
N ARG A 32 -9.78 -12.74 5.77
CA ARG A 32 -8.56 -13.55 5.83
C ARG A 32 -8.54 -14.49 4.63
N VAL A 33 -7.98 -13.98 3.52
CA VAL A 33 -7.95 -14.63 2.21
C VAL A 33 -7.14 -15.94 2.22
N ALA A 34 -6.09 -16.01 3.03
CA ALA A 34 -5.30 -17.20 3.28
C ALA A 34 -4.69 -17.18 4.69
N ALA A 35 -4.00 -18.25 5.09
CA ALA A 35 -3.32 -18.29 6.39
C ALA A 35 -2.29 -17.16 6.54
N ASP A 36 -1.56 -16.89 5.44
CA ASP A 36 -0.48 -15.91 5.30
C ASP A 36 -0.92 -14.63 4.59
N GLN A 37 -2.22 -14.38 4.42
CA GLN A 37 -2.74 -13.24 3.67
C GLN A 37 -4.06 -12.71 4.21
N ILE A 38 -4.16 -11.40 4.34
CA ILE A 38 -5.36 -10.68 4.75
C ILE A 38 -5.62 -9.50 3.82
N ALA A 39 -6.88 -9.27 3.50
CA ALA A 39 -7.33 -8.13 2.71
C ALA A 39 -8.32 -7.29 3.52
N MET A 40 -8.25 -5.98 3.39
CA MET A 40 -9.12 -5.03 4.08
C MET A 40 -9.55 -3.91 3.14
N ARG A 41 -10.72 -3.36 3.42
CA ARG A 41 -11.25 -2.17 2.73
C ARG A 41 -11.24 -0.99 3.68
N VAL A 42 -10.64 0.11 3.23
CA VAL A 42 -10.56 1.36 3.99
C VAL A 42 -11.18 2.47 3.16
N ASP A 43 -12.26 3.06 3.67
CA ASP A 43 -12.89 4.23 3.06
C ASP A 43 -12.20 5.51 3.54
N ALA A 44 -11.74 6.34 2.61
CA ALA A 44 -11.11 7.63 2.92
C ALA A 44 -11.78 8.78 2.15
N GLN A 45 -11.11 9.94 2.05
CA GLN A 45 -11.69 11.16 1.48
C GLN A 45 -11.95 11.01 -0.03
N TRP A 46 -11.01 10.46 -0.79
CA TRP A 46 -11.13 10.43 -2.25
C TRP A 46 -11.70 9.12 -2.79
N ARG A 47 -11.31 7.99 -2.19
CA ARG A 47 -11.63 6.64 -2.67
C ARG A 47 -11.77 5.65 -1.51
N SER A 48 -12.35 4.51 -1.83
CA SER A 48 -12.18 3.29 -1.05
C SER A 48 -10.92 2.58 -1.54
N TYR A 49 -10.04 2.25 -0.60
CA TYR A 49 -8.78 1.55 -0.86
C TYR A 49 -8.91 0.08 -0.46
N SER A 50 -8.42 -0.81 -1.32
CA SER A 50 -8.21 -2.21 -0.96
C SER A 50 -6.76 -2.38 -0.54
N VAL A 51 -6.53 -2.70 0.73
CA VAL A 51 -5.21 -2.95 1.29
C VAL A 51 -5.09 -4.45 1.53
N THR A 52 -4.06 -5.06 0.98
CA THR A 52 -3.76 -6.48 1.15
C THR A 52 -2.38 -6.60 1.77
N LEU A 53 -2.27 -7.38 2.85
CA LEU A 53 -1.00 -7.76 3.44
C LEU A 53 -0.81 -9.26 3.29
N ALA A 54 0.39 -9.65 2.89
CA ALA A 54 0.76 -11.04 2.68
C ALA A 54 2.17 -11.29 3.23
N TRP A 55 2.31 -12.31 4.06
CA TRP A 55 3.60 -12.81 4.50
C TRP A 55 4.21 -13.68 3.39
N CYS A 56 5.41 -13.34 2.93
CA CYS A 56 6.14 -14.17 1.99
C CYS A 56 7.34 -14.80 2.67
N GLY A 57 7.18 -16.05 3.13
CA GLY A 57 8.27 -16.77 3.82
C GLY A 57 9.48 -17.08 2.93
N GLY A 58 9.34 -17.01 1.60
CA GLY A 58 10.45 -17.25 0.67
C GLY A 58 11.51 -16.15 0.63
N ASP A 59 11.12 -14.90 0.91
CA ASP A 59 12.02 -13.74 1.01
C ASP A 59 11.88 -13.00 2.34
N GLU A 60 11.37 -13.68 3.36
CA GLU A 60 11.21 -13.19 4.74
C GLU A 60 10.60 -11.78 4.81
N THR A 61 9.62 -11.48 3.96
CA THR A 61 9.07 -10.13 3.80
C THR A 61 7.57 -10.10 4.02
N LEU A 62 7.11 -9.20 4.90
CA LEU A 62 5.70 -8.81 4.95
C LEU A 62 5.44 -7.79 3.86
N ARG A 63 4.60 -8.14 2.89
CA ARG A 63 4.29 -7.30 1.73
C ARG A 63 2.94 -6.64 1.92
N LEU A 64 2.88 -5.36 1.61
CA LEU A 64 1.63 -4.58 1.54
C LEU A 64 1.40 -4.14 0.11
N VAL A 65 0.16 -4.29 -0.34
CA VAL A 65 -0.35 -3.74 -1.60
C VAL A 65 -1.61 -2.94 -1.28
N CYS A 66 -1.60 -1.64 -1.54
CA CYS A 66 -2.76 -0.77 -1.48
C CYS A 66 -3.18 -0.41 -2.90
N THR A 67 -4.44 -0.64 -3.24
CA THR A 67 -4.97 -0.42 -4.58
C THR A 67 -6.24 0.40 -4.58
N PHE A 68 -6.45 1.12 -5.68
CA PHE A 68 -7.73 1.74 -6.02
C PHE A 68 -7.93 1.77 -7.53
N GLU A 69 -9.18 1.71 -7.94
CA GLU A 69 -9.56 1.71 -9.36
C GLU A 69 -9.38 3.09 -9.99
N MET A 70 -8.78 3.12 -11.18
CA MET A 70 -8.75 4.30 -12.02
C MET A 70 -8.61 3.92 -13.50
N GLU A 71 -9.29 4.68 -14.36
CA GLU A 71 -9.22 4.51 -15.82
C GLU A 71 -8.67 5.79 -16.48
N PRO A 72 -7.37 6.10 -16.34
CA PRO A 72 -6.77 7.26 -16.97
C PRO A 72 -6.82 7.11 -18.50
N PRO A 73 -7.04 8.20 -19.26
CA PRO A 73 -7.08 8.14 -20.72
C PRO A 73 -5.76 7.63 -21.31
N GLU A 74 -5.83 6.78 -22.34
CA GLU A 74 -4.63 6.14 -22.94
C GLU A 74 -3.59 7.16 -23.44
N GLU A 75 -4.04 8.32 -23.94
CA GLU A 75 -3.19 9.40 -24.41
C GLU A 75 -2.40 10.10 -23.29
N ARG A 76 -2.82 9.94 -22.03
CA ARG A 76 -2.20 10.56 -20.84
C ARG A 76 -1.25 9.62 -20.12
N MET A 77 -1.06 8.40 -20.62
CA MET A 77 -0.23 7.39 -19.95
C MET A 77 1.23 7.81 -19.81
N GLY A 78 1.77 8.55 -20.78
CA GLY A 78 3.14 9.07 -20.71
C GLY A 78 3.33 10.00 -19.51
N GLU A 79 2.46 10.99 -19.37
CA GLU A 79 2.50 11.95 -18.26
C GLU A 79 2.15 11.30 -16.92
N LEU A 80 1.28 10.29 -16.91
CA LEU A 80 1.03 9.51 -15.70
C LEU A 80 2.31 8.82 -15.23
N TYR A 81 3.08 8.19 -16.11
CA TYR A 81 4.34 7.53 -15.72
C TYR A 81 5.40 8.52 -15.24
N GLU A 82 5.49 9.72 -15.84
CA GLU A 82 6.33 10.80 -15.33
C GLU A 82 5.89 11.26 -13.92
N LEU A 83 4.58 11.39 -13.70
CA LEU A 83 4.03 11.72 -12.39
C LEU A 83 4.36 10.64 -11.36
N LEU A 84 4.19 9.36 -11.71
CA LEU A 84 4.52 8.25 -10.81
C LEU A 84 5.99 8.29 -10.38
N ASN A 85 6.91 8.61 -11.29
CA ASN A 85 8.31 8.78 -10.92
C ASN A 85 8.50 9.92 -9.90
N ALA A 86 7.86 11.07 -10.12
CA ALA A 86 7.94 12.20 -9.21
C ALA A 86 7.26 11.96 -7.85
N MET A 87 6.19 11.16 -7.83
CA MET A 87 5.55 10.69 -6.60
C MET A 87 6.50 9.77 -5.82
N ASN A 88 7.11 8.80 -6.52
CA ASN A 88 8.04 7.85 -5.92
C ASN A 88 9.31 8.51 -5.36
N ASP A 89 9.79 9.60 -5.96
CA ASP A 89 10.88 10.42 -5.38
C ASP A 89 10.54 10.99 -4.00
N GLN A 90 9.26 11.05 -3.63
CA GLN A 90 8.78 11.51 -2.31
C GLN A 90 8.28 10.39 -1.40
N SER A 91 8.28 9.13 -1.86
CA SER A 91 7.80 7.97 -1.11
C SER A 91 8.97 7.07 -0.74
N TRP A 92 9.38 7.11 0.53
CA TRP A 92 10.53 6.34 1.02
C TRP A 92 10.20 4.88 1.36
N LEU A 93 8.98 4.63 1.84
CA LEU A 93 8.59 3.31 2.36
C LEU A 93 7.88 2.43 1.33
N GLY A 94 7.73 2.91 0.10
CA GLY A 94 7.02 2.18 -0.94
C GLY A 94 7.02 2.93 -2.26
N ALA A 95 6.37 2.33 -3.25
CA ALA A 95 6.34 2.87 -4.60
C ALA A 95 5.00 2.65 -5.26
N PHE A 96 4.60 3.63 -6.08
CA PHE A 96 3.45 3.55 -6.96
C PHE A 96 3.80 2.90 -8.29
N SER A 97 2.82 2.16 -8.81
CA SER A 97 2.76 1.62 -10.16
C SER A 97 1.32 1.61 -10.65
N TYR A 98 1.11 1.57 -11.96
CA TYR A 98 -0.22 1.42 -12.54
C TYR A 98 -0.31 0.07 -13.27
N TRP A 99 -1.22 -0.78 -12.81
CA TRP A 99 -1.52 -2.07 -13.43
C TRP A 99 -2.60 -1.85 -14.49
N ARG A 100 -2.16 -1.85 -15.76
CA ARG A 100 -2.99 -1.41 -16.89
C ARG A 100 -4.14 -2.36 -17.17
N ASP A 101 -3.91 -3.67 -17.08
CA ASP A 101 -4.91 -4.68 -17.45
C ASP A 101 -6.06 -4.72 -16.44
N GLU A 102 -5.73 -4.53 -15.15
CA GLU A 102 -6.67 -4.47 -14.02
C GLU A 102 -7.22 -3.07 -13.78
N LYS A 103 -6.64 -2.03 -14.41
CA LYS A 103 -6.99 -0.61 -14.22
C LYS A 103 -6.88 -0.17 -12.76
N LEU A 104 -5.80 -0.60 -12.12
CA LEU A 104 -5.52 -0.31 -10.71
C LEU A 104 -4.31 0.60 -10.58
N MET A 105 -4.46 1.68 -9.79
CA MET A 105 -3.31 2.31 -9.17
C MET A 105 -2.89 1.47 -7.98
N VAL A 106 -1.59 1.24 -7.86
CA VAL A 106 -1.03 0.34 -6.86
C VAL A 106 0.12 1.01 -6.13
N TYR A 107 -0.02 1.15 -4.82
CA TYR A 107 1.08 1.42 -3.92
C TYR A 107 1.55 0.11 -3.30
N ARG A 108 2.84 -0.20 -3.39
CA ARG A 108 3.43 -1.40 -2.78
C ARG A 108 4.50 -1.02 -1.78
N SER A 109 4.54 -1.76 -0.68
CA SER A 109 5.55 -1.65 0.37
C SER A 109 5.96 -3.05 0.82
N GLY A 110 7.17 -3.16 1.35
CA GLY A 110 7.68 -4.40 1.93
C GLY A 110 8.41 -4.10 3.22
N LEU A 111 8.18 -4.91 4.24
CA LEU A 111 8.92 -4.92 5.48
C LEU A 111 9.73 -6.23 5.55
N PRO A 112 11.04 -6.17 5.25
CA PRO A 112 11.93 -7.29 5.45
C PRO A 112 12.02 -7.62 6.94
N LEU A 113 11.91 -8.89 7.27
CA LEU A 113 12.00 -9.45 8.61
C LEU A 113 13.12 -10.51 8.65
N ASP A 114 14.25 -10.18 8.02
CA ASP A 114 15.39 -11.08 7.88
C ASP A 114 15.94 -11.55 9.24
N GLY A 115 16.35 -12.81 9.30
CA GLY A 115 17.06 -13.35 10.47
C GLY A 115 16.17 -13.54 11.69
N ASP A 116 15.00 -14.14 11.45
CA ASP A 116 13.99 -14.46 12.47
C ASP A 116 13.43 -13.24 13.21
N GLN A 117 13.50 -12.05 12.58
CA GLN A 117 12.88 -10.85 13.14
C GLN A 117 11.36 -10.95 13.06
N MET A 118 10.70 -10.27 14.00
CA MET A 118 9.25 -10.17 14.05
C MET A 118 8.84 -8.72 13.80
N ALA A 119 7.75 -8.53 13.06
CA ALA A 119 7.18 -7.20 12.89
C ALA A 119 6.60 -6.71 14.21
N ALA A 120 7.00 -5.50 14.62
CA ALA A 120 6.28 -4.79 15.67
C ALA A 120 4.94 -4.26 15.12
N PRO A 121 3.84 -4.27 15.91
CA PRO A 121 2.56 -3.72 15.47
C PRO A 121 2.67 -2.29 14.92
N GLU A 122 3.52 -1.46 15.51
CA GLU A 122 3.75 -0.07 15.07
C GLU A 122 4.41 0.00 13.68
N GLN A 123 5.20 -1.01 13.29
CA GLN A 123 5.77 -1.06 11.94
C GLN A 123 4.70 -1.39 10.90
N ILE A 124 3.81 -2.33 11.21
CA ILE A 124 2.69 -2.71 10.33
C ILE A 124 1.70 -1.55 10.19
N ASP A 125 1.34 -0.93 11.31
CA ASP A 125 0.47 0.25 11.34
C ASP A 125 1.07 1.37 10.47
N ARG A 126 2.37 1.65 10.64
CA ARG A 126 3.08 2.64 9.82
C ARG A 126 3.07 2.31 8.33
N MET A 127 3.17 1.04 7.94
CA MET A 127 3.07 0.63 6.53
C MET A 127 1.69 0.95 5.95
N ILE A 128 0.62 0.67 6.69
CA ILE A 128 -0.77 0.91 6.27
C ILE A 128 -1.05 2.41 6.20
N GLU A 129 -0.70 3.16 7.26
CA GLU A 129 -0.83 4.61 7.30
C GLU A 129 -0.12 5.29 6.13
N GLU A 130 1.13 4.91 5.84
CA GLU A 130 1.90 5.52 4.77
C GLU A 130 1.30 5.21 3.38
N ALA A 131 0.78 3.99 3.19
CA ALA A 131 0.12 3.62 1.94
C ALA A 131 -1.14 4.43 1.70
N LEU A 132 -2.00 4.57 2.72
CA LEU A 132 -3.23 5.35 2.65
C LEU A 132 -2.94 6.85 2.50
N SER A 133 -2.03 7.38 3.33
CA SER A 133 -1.64 8.79 3.32
C SER A 133 -1.06 9.21 1.97
N ASN A 134 -0.15 8.43 1.40
CA ASN A 134 0.41 8.75 0.08
C ASN A 134 -0.65 8.65 -1.02
N ALA A 135 -1.53 7.66 -0.97
CA ALA A 135 -2.60 7.53 -1.96
C ALA A 135 -3.54 8.75 -1.92
N GLU A 136 -3.96 9.17 -0.74
CA GLU A 136 -4.82 10.35 -0.55
C GLU A 136 -4.11 11.65 -0.97
N ARG A 137 -2.85 11.81 -0.56
CA ARG A 137 -2.03 13.00 -0.87
C ARG A 137 -1.80 13.19 -2.36
N PHE A 138 -1.55 12.11 -3.10
CA PHE A 138 -1.23 12.19 -4.53
C PHE A 138 -2.45 12.07 -5.44
N TYR A 139 -3.60 11.63 -4.92
CA TYR A 139 -4.81 11.49 -5.72
C TYR A 139 -5.19 12.78 -6.50
N PRO A 140 -5.18 13.99 -5.89
CA PRO A 140 -5.46 15.23 -6.64
C PRO A 140 -4.47 15.49 -7.78
N ALA A 141 -3.18 15.20 -7.58
CA ALA A 141 -2.16 15.37 -8.61
C ALA A 141 -2.40 14.41 -9.80
N ILE A 142 -2.76 13.15 -9.51
CA ILE A 142 -3.14 12.17 -10.54
C ILE A 142 -4.36 12.68 -11.32
N GLN A 143 -5.38 13.21 -10.62
CA GLN A 143 -6.57 13.76 -11.26
C GLN A 143 -6.23 14.90 -12.23
N LEU A 144 -5.35 15.81 -11.81
CA LEU A 144 -4.93 16.95 -12.63
C LEU A 144 -4.15 16.54 -13.88
N VAL A 145 -3.25 15.56 -13.77
CA VAL A 145 -2.46 15.09 -14.92
C VAL A 145 -3.34 14.33 -15.92
N CYS A 146 -4.18 13.43 -15.43
CA CYS A 146 -4.92 12.51 -16.29
C CYS A 146 -6.21 13.11 -16.86
N TRP A 147 -6.89 14.02 -16.15
CA TRP A 147 -8.19 14.57 -16.59
C TRP A 147 -8.21 16.09 -16.75
N ALA A 148 -7.23 16.83 -16.22
CA ALA A 148 -7.15 18.29 -16.37
C ALA A 148 -5.99 18.77 -17.26
N ASN A 149 -5.30 17.85 -17.94
CA ASN A 149 -4.18 18.14 -18.86
C ASN A 149 -3.08 19.01 -18.23
N ARG A 150 -2.85 18.88 -16.92
CA ARG A 150 -1.74 19.55 -16.24
C ARG A 150 -0.44 18.79 -16.45
N ALA A 151 0.68 19.53 -16.51
CA ALA A 151 1.99 18.93 -16.51
C ALA A 151 2.28 18.27 -15.14
N PRO A 152 2.95 17.11 -15.09
CA PRO A 152 3.25 16.40 -13.84
C PRO A 152 3.91 17.28 -12.77
N LYS A 153 4.89 18.09 -13.18
CA LYS A 153 5.62 19.00 -12.28
C LYS A 153 4.71 20.03 -11.59
N ASP A 154 3.73 20.55 -12.32
CA ASP A 154 2.77 21.53 -11.78
C ASP A 154 1.75 20.85 -10.88
N ALA A 155 1.27 19.66 -11.27
CA ALA A 155 0.32 18.88 -10.49
C ALA A 155 0.90 18.46 -9.12
N MET A 156 2.19 18.13 -9.06
CA MET A 156 2.87 17.79 -7.80
C MET A 156 2.88 18.93 -6.78
N GLN A 157 2.74 20.20 -7.21
CA GLN A 157 2.67 21.32 -6.27
C GLN A 157 1.39 21.27 -5.40
N VAL A 158 0.31 20.69 -5.92
CA VAL A 158 -0.95 20.53 -5.17
C VAL A 158 -0.77 19.51 -4.05
N ALA A 159 -0.12 18.37 -4.35
CA ALA A 159 0.19 17.34 -3.35
C ALA A 159 1.15 17.83 -2.25
N ILE A 160 2.00 18.82 -2.55
CA ILE A 160 2.88 19.46 -1.56
C ILE A 160 2.08 20.47 -0.70
N ALA A 161 1.19 21.25 -1.32
CA ALA A 161 0.40 22.26 -0.61
C ALA A 161 -0.54 21.65 0.44
N GLU A 162 -1.15 20.49 0.15
CA GLU A 162 -2.01 19.79 1.12
C GLU A 162 -1.24 19.28 2.34
N THR A 163 0.04 18.93 2.18
CA THR A 163 0.89 18.48 3.30
C THR A 163 1.21 19.62 4.29
N TYR A 164 1.14 20.88 3.85
CA TYR A 164 1.30 22.05 4.72
C TYR A 164 -0.02 22.50 5.39
N GLY A 165 -1.18 22.03 4.91
CA GLY A 165 -2.50 22.43 5.42
C GLY A 165 -3.05 21.60 6.57
N THR A 166 -2.39 20.47 6.91
CA THR A 166 -2.84 19.50 7.92
C THR A 166 -1.86 19.33 9.10
N ALA A 167 -0.90 20.24 9.25
CA ALA A 167 0.05 20.29 10.37
C ALA A 167 -0.36 21.28 11.47
#